data_AF-A0A968YME2-F1
#
_entry.id   AF-A0A968YME2-F1
#
_cell.length_a   1.000
_cell.length_b   1.000
_cell.length_c   1.000
_cell.angle_alpha   90.00
_cell.angle_beta   90.00
_cell.angle_gamma   90.00
#
_symmetry.space_group_name_H-M   'P 1'
#
loop_
_entity.id
_entity.type
_entity.pdbx_description
1 polymer ?
#
loop_
_entity_poly.entity_id
_entity_poly.type
_entity_poly.pdbx_seq_one_letter_code
_entity_poly.pdbx_strand_id
1 'polypeptide(L)'
;MADSVRASTRGLEIVEQARQRKGWNKYADIWYQAAHTSQATLKRFWGAKEPIQKDTFIKICEAVGLTNWQDIVEHSQIPITEPDTDFVGREERSPNLIIWLKVVQRLLSSKVKVA
;
A
#
# COMPACT_ATOMS: atom_id res chain seq x y z
N MET A 1 -13.15 4.86 -8.13
CA MET A 1 -11.91 4.15 -7.74
C MET A 1 -11.54 4.67 -6.37
N ALA A 2 -11.77 3.88 -5.32
CA ALA A 2 -11.48 4.27 -3.95
C ALA A 2 -10.24 3.50 -3.49
N ASP A 3 -9.15 4.21 -3.23
CA ASP A 3 -7.94 3.61 -2.66
C ASP A 3 -8.32 2.94 -1.34
N SER A 4 -8.16 1.62 -1.28
CA SER A 4 -8.49 0.83 -0.09
C SER A 4 -7.19 0.28 0.48
N VAL A 5 -6.97 0.50 1.77
CA VAL A 5 -5.73 0.23 2.48
C VAL A 5 -5.97 -0.66 3.68
N ARG A 6 -4.92 -1.36 4.10
CA ARG A 6 -4.94 -2.27 5.24
C ARG A 6 -3.78 -1.91 6.18
N ALA A 7 -3.99 -2.07 7.48
CA ALA A 7 -2.92 -1.89 8.47
C ALA A 7 -1.99 -3.10 8.48
N SER A 8 -0.70 -2.85 8.64
CA SER A 8 0.29 -3.89 8.96
C SER A 8 0.18 -4.31 10.43
N THR A 9 0.66 -5.50 10.76
CA THR A 9 0.73 -5.96 12.17
C THR A 9 1.50 -4.96 13.04
N ARG A 10 2.66 -4.48 12.56
CA ARG A 10 3.46 -3.45 13.25
C ARG A 10 2.70 -2.12 13.37
N GLY A 11 1.97 -1.72 12.33
CA GLY A 11 1.13 -0.54 12.36
C GLY A 11 0.06 -0.60 13.44
N LEU A 12 -0.60 -1.76 13.60
CA LEU A 12 -1.60 -1.96 14.65
C LEU A 12 -1.01 -1.84 16.06
N GLU A 13 0.24 -2.27 16.28
CA GLU A 13 0.95 -2.09 17.57
C GLU A 13 1.22 -0.62 17.89
N ILE A 14 1.61 0.18 16.88
CA ILE A 14 1.81 1.63 17.04
C ILE A 14 0.49 2.31 17.44
N VAL A 15 -0.60 1.93 16.76
CA VAL A 15 -1.95 2.44 17.06
C VAL A 15 -2.40 2.02 18.45
N GLU A 16 -2.10 0.79 18.85
CA GLU A 16 -2.38 0.29 20.19
C GLU A 16 -1.65 1.11 21.27
N GLN A 17 -0.37 1.41 21.07
CA GLN A 17 0.39 2.27 21.99
C GLN A 17 -0.18 3.71 22.05
N ALA A 18 -0.53 4.29 20.90
CA ALA A 18 -1.12 5.63 20.84
C ALA A 18 -2.46 5.69 21.59
N ARG A 19 -3.29 4.66 21.44
CA ARG A 19 -4.56 4.49 22.15
C ARG A 19 -4.35 4.38 23.66
N GLN A 20 -3.39 3.55 24.09
CA GLN A 20 -3.07 3.37 25.51
C GLN A 20 -2.63 4.68 26.17
N ARG A 21 -1.85 5.51 25.47
CA ARG A 21 -1.47 6.86 25.96
C ARG A 21 -2.67 7.78 26.19
N LYS A 22 -3.75 7.59 25.43
CA LYS A 22 -5.03 8.31 25.59
C LYS A 22 -5.97 7.66 26.61
N GLY A 23 -5.67 6.46 27.11
CA GLY A 23 -6.55 5.71 28.01
C GLY A 23 -7.85 5.23 27.36
N TRP A 24 -7.92 5.20 26.02
CA TRP A 24 -9.12 4.75 25.31
C TRP A 24 -9.17 3.23 25.27
N ASN A 25 -10.36 2.63 25.15
CA ASN A 25 -10.54 1.18 24.93
C ASN A 25 -10.49 0.81 23.43
N LYS A 26 -10.21 -0.45 23.08
CA LYS A 26 -9.99 -0.93 21.70
C LYS A 26 -11.18 -0.69 20.77
N TYR A 27 -12.38 -0.68 21.35
CA TYR A 27 -13.65 -0.41 20.67
C TYR A 27 -14.41 0.75 21.30
N ALA A 28 -13.69 1.70 21.92
CA ALA A 28 -14.31 2.83 22.61
C ALA A 28 -15.17 3.67 21.66
N ASP A 29 -16.33 4.11 22.15
CA ASP A 29 -17.27 4.90 21.35
C ASP A 29 -16.68 6.24 20.92
N ILE A 30 -15.89 6.84 21.82
CA ILE A 30 -15.16 8.09 21.60
C ILE A 30 -14.25 8.00 20.37
N TRP A 31 -13.67 6.82 20.10
CA TRP A 31 -12.69 6.68 19.02
C TRP A 31 -13.35 6.69 17.64
N TYR A 32 -14.39 5.88 17.43
CA TYR A 32 -15.07 5.88 16.13
C TYR A 32 -15.87 7.17 15.92
N GLN A 33 -16.39 7.80 16.99
CA GLN A 33 -17.05 9.09 16.91
C GLN A 33 -16.08 10.20 16.50
N ALA A 34 -14.87 10.25 17.09
CA ALA A 34 -13.83 11.21 16.71
C ALA A 34 -13.37 11.04 15.26
N ALA A 35 -13.34 9.79 14.76
CA ALA A 35 -13.02 9.50 13.37
C ALA A 35 -14.20 9.71 12.40
N HIS A 36 -15.40 10.06 12.88
CA HIS A 36 -16.64 10.11 12.10
C HIS A 36 -16.96 8.80 11.36
N THR A 37 -16.78 7.66 12.05
CA THR A 37 -16.95 6.32 11.48
C THR A 37 -17.83 5.45 12.36
N SER A 38 -18.15 4.25 11.89
CA SER A 38 -18.91 3.27 12.67
C SER A 38 -17.99 2.33 13.46
N GLN A 39 -18.52 1.77 14.56
CA GLN A 39 -17.83 0.72 15.32
C GLN A 39 -17.49 -0.51 14.45
N ALA A 40 -18.31 -0.82 13.43
CA ALA A 40 -18.05 -1.90 12.50
C ALA A 40 -16.79 -1.63 11.67
N THR A 41 -16.58 -0.39 11.23
CA THR A 41 -15.37 0.00 10.50
C THR A 41 -14.12 -0.10 11.38
N LEU A 42 -14.24 0.25 12.67
CA LEU A 42 -13.14 0.12 13.63
C LEU A 42 -12.78 -1.36 13.87
N LYS A 43 -13.77 -2.26 13.93
CA LYS A 43 -13.52 -3.71 14.00
C LYS A 43 -12.80 -4.23 12.75
N ARG A 44 -13.18 -3.75 11.56
CA ARG A 44 -12.49 -4.08 10.30
C ARG A 44 -11.04 -3.60 10.30
N PHE A 45 -10.81 -2.38 10.78
CA PHE A 45 -9.46 -1.81 10.93
C PHE A 45 -8.56 -2.72 11.78
N TRP A 46 -9.03 -3.16 12.95
CA TRP A 46 -8.29 -4.07 13.82
C TRP A 46 -8.13 -5.49 13.28
N GLY A 47 -9.13 -5.98 12.55
CA GLY A 47 -9.09 -7.32 11.99
C GLY A 47 -8.03 -7.48 10.90
N ALA A 48 -7.59 -6.36 10.27
CA ALA A 48 -6.71 -6.32 9.11
C ALA A 48 -7.08 -7.30 7.98
N LYS A 49 -8.28 -7.88 7.98
CA LYS A 49 -8.69 -8.90 6.99
C LYS A 49 -9.24 -8.25 5.73
N GLU A 50 -10.04 -7.21 5.90
CA GLU A 50 -10.67 -6.46 4.83
C GLU A 50 -10.00 -5.09 4.71
N PRO A 51 -9.62 -4.65 3.49
CA PRO A 51 -9.13 -3.31 3.29
C PRO A 51 -10.25 -2.29 3.54
N ILE A 52 -9.91 -1.17 4.15
CA ILE A 52 -10.83 -0.06 4.39
C ILE A 52 -10.48 1.13 3.50
N GLN A 53 -11.45 2.02 3.27
CA GLN A 53 -11.18 3.23 2.49
C GLN A 53 -10.07 4.06 3.12
N LYS A 54 -9.14 4.54 2.29
CA LYS A 54 -7.99 5.35 2.68
C LYS A 54 -8.38 6.57 3.52
N ASP A 55 -9.39 7.33 3.12
CA ASP A 55 -9.86 8.50 3.88
C ASP A 55 -10.31 8.13 5.30
N THR A 56 -10.98 6.97 5.42
CA THR A 56 -11.43 6.46 6.72
C THR A 56 -10.23 6.00 7.56
N PHE A 57 -9.25 5.35 6.94
CA PHE A 57 -8.01 4.95 7.60
C PHE A 57 -7.26 6.15 8.18
N ILE A 58 -7.12 7.22 7.39
CA ILE A 58 -6.46 8.47 7.81
C ILE A 58 -7.17 9.05 9.02
N LYS A 59 -8.50 9.22 8.98
CA LYS A 59 -9.28 9.76 10.10
C LYS A 59 -9.16 8.93 11.38
N ILE A 60 -9.13 7.60 11.25
CA ILE A 60 -8.93 6.70 12.41
C ILE A 60 -7.56 6.93 13.04
N CYS A 61 -6.51 7.08 12.23
CA CYS A 61 -5.14 7.35 12.71
C CYS A 61 -5.02 8.75 13.33
N GLU A 62 -5.61 9.77 12.70
CA GLU A 62 -5.63 11.15 13.20
C GLU A 62 -6.34 11.26 14.55
N ALA A 63 -7.44 10.52 14.77
CA ALA A 63 -8.15 10.50 16.05
C ALA A 63 -7.26 10.06 17.22
N VAL A 64 -6.32 9.14 16.98
CA VAL A 64 -5.32 8.69 17.97
C VAL A 64 -4.10 9.60 18.05
N GLY A 65 -3.99 10.60 17.15
CA GLY A 65 -2.85 11.52 17.07
C GLY A 65 -1.70 11.03 16.20
N LEU A 66 -1.95 10.10 15.28
CA LEU A 66 -0.96 9.59 14.34
C LEU A 66 -1.17 10.24 12.97
N THR A 67 -0.27 11.15 12.59
CA THR A 67 -0.27 11.83 11.28
C THR A 67 0.38 10.99 10.19
N ASN A 68 1.36 10.16 10.53
CA ASN A 68 2.10 9.32 9.57
C ASN A 68 1.38 7.99 9.35
N TRP A 69 0.23 8.03 8.69
CA TRP A 69 -0.55 6.84 8.40
C TRP A 69 0.15 5.88 7.44
N GLN A 70 1.09 6.35 6.60
CA GLN A 70 1.82 5.51 5.65
C GLN A 70 2.70 4.45 6.35
N ASP A 71 3.24 4.74 7.52
CA ASP A 71 4.04 3.79 8.31
C ASP A 71 3.18 2.67 8.94
N ILE A 72 1.88 2.92 9.05
CA ILE A 72 0.92 1.99 9.64
C ILE A 72 0.39 1.04 8.56
N VAL A 73 0.31 1.50 7.31
CA VAL A 73 -0.19 0.72 6.18
C VAL A 73 0.74 -0.45 5.87
N GLU A 74 0.13 -1.58 5.54
CA GLU A 74 0.84 -2.71 4.99
C GLU A 74 1.24 -2.40 3.55
N HIS A 75 2.51 -2.07 3.37
CA HIS A 75 3.13 -2.11 2.06
C HIS A 75 3.29 -3.58 1.71
N SER A 76 2.50 -4.07 0.76
CA SER A 76 2.83 -5.32 0.08
C SER A 76 4.17 -5.09 -0.60
N GLN A 77 5.26 -5.38 0.11
CA GLN A 77 6.55 -5.58 -0.51
C GLN A 77 6.31 -6.76 -1.43
N ILE A 78 6.08 -6.49 -2.72
CA ILE A 78 6.26 -7.50 -3.75
C ILE A 78 7.64 -8.04 -3.44
N PRO A 79 7.79 -9.32 -3.06
CA PRO A 79 9.12 -9.86 -2.95
C PRO A 79 9.74 -9.61 -4.32
N ILE A 80 10.76 -8.76 -4.34
CA ILE A 80 11.78 -8.81 -5.36
C ILE A 80 12.45 -10.17 -5.13
N THR A 81 11.75 -11.23 -5.52
CA THR A 81 12.40 -12.45 -5.95
C THR A 81 13.24 -11.93 -7.10
N GLU A 82 14.56 -11.89 -6.89
CA GLU A 82 15.48 -11.78 -8.01
C GLU A 82 14.96 -12.74 -9.08
N PRO A 83 14.83 -12.31 -10.34
CA PRO A 83 14.25 -13.17 -11.36
C PRO A 83 14.98 -14.50 -11.29
N ASP A 84 14.26 -15.55 -10.88
CA ASP A 84 14.79 -16.90 -10.80
C ASP A 84 15.34 -17.16 -12.21
N THR A 85 16.66 -17.18 -12.36
CA THR A 85 17.32 -17.43 -13.66
C THR A 85 16.97 -18.82 -14.18
N ASP A 86 16.32 -19.62 -13.34
CA ASP A 86 16.04 -21.02 -13.51
C ASP A 86 14.53 -21.28 -13.70
N PHE A 87 13.68 -20.23 -13.78
CA PHE A 87 12.25 -20.35 -14.09
C PHE A 87 12.04 -20.68 -15.58
N VAL A 88 12.34 -21.91 -15.98
CA VAL A 88 11.98 -22.46 -17.29
C VAL A 88 10.51 -22.83 -17.27
N GLY A 89 9.63 -21.87 -17.55
CA GLY A 89 8.19 -22.12 -17.50
C GLY A 89 7.31 -21.00 -18.02
N ARG A 90 7.16 -20.94 -19.35
CA ARG A 90 6.18 -20.16 -20.11
C ARG A 90 6.54 -18.69 -20.35
N GLU A 91 7.56 -18.52 -21.19
CA GLU A 91 7.82 -17.28 -21.89
C GLU A 91 6.84 -17.10 -23.05
N GLU A 92 5.72 -16.40 -22.82
CA GLU A 92 5.19 -15.51 -23.85
C GLU A 92 5.79 -14.12 -23.63
N ARG A 93 7.09 -14.03 -23.91
CA ARG A 93 7.78 -12.76 -24.16
C ARG A 93 7.08 -12.15 -25.35
N SER A 94 6.14 -11.24 -25.09
CA SER A 94 5.44 -10.50 -26.15
C SER A 94 6.51 -9.85 -27.05
N PRO A 95 6.73 -10.37 -28.28
CA PRO A 95 7.92 -10.04 -29.08
C PRO A 95 7.96 -8.55 -29.48
N ASN A 96 6.83 -7.85 -29.34
CA ASN A 96 6.68 -6.46 -29.72
C ASN A 96 7.50 -5.47 -28.89
N LEU A 97 7.74 -5.72 -27.59
CA LEU A 97 8.47 -4.74 -26.74
C LEU A 97 9.98 -4.73 -27.01
N ILE A 98 10.59 -5.91 -27.19
CA ILE A 98 12.02 -6.03 -27.52
C ILE A 98 12.28 -5.50 -28.95
N ILE A 99 11.39 -5.81 -29.90
CA ILE A 99 11.50 -5.31 -31.27
C ILE A 99 11.37 -3.78 -31.31
N TRP A 100 10.40 -3.22 -30.57
CA TRP A 100 10.21 -1.77 -30.49
C TRP A 100 11.42 -1.06 -29.88
N LEU A 101 12.01 -1.59 -28.79
CA LEU A 101 13.25 -1.07 -28.21
C LEU A 101 14.42 -1.06 -29.20
N LYS A 102 14.61 -2.17 -29.94
CA LYS A 102 15.66 -2.27 -30.96
C LYS A 102 15.45 -1.28 -32.12
N VAL A 103 14.21 -1.08 -32.55
CA VAL A 103 13.86 -0.12 -33.62
C VAL A 103 14.11 1.31 -33.17
N VAL A 104 13.66 1.67 -31.97
CA VAL A 104 13.86 3.01 -31.39
C VAL A 104 15.35 3.32 -31.24
N GLN A 105 16.13 2.38 -30.73
CA GLN A 105 17.58 2.55 -30.57
C GLN A 105 18.31 2.71 -31.91
N ARG A 106 17.90 1.98 -32.95
CA ARG A 106 18.50 2.10 -34.29
C ARG A 106 18.15 3.43 -34.99
N LEU A 107 16.96 3.97 -34.74
CA LEU A 107 16.55 5.29 -35.26
C LEU A 107 17.29 6.43 -34.56
N LEU A 108 17.48 6.33 -33.23
CA LEU A 108 18.27 7.29 -32.46
C LEU A 108 19.75 7.30 -32.91
N SER A 109 20.36 6.14 -33.14
CA SER A 109 21.74 6.05 -33.62
C SER A 109 21.92 6.49 -35.08
N SER A 110 20.87 6.44 -35.91
CA SER A 110 20.95 6.87 -37.31
C SER A 110 20.87 8.40 -37.47
N LYS A 111 20.27 9.13 -36.52
CA LYS A 111 20.22 10.61 -36.55
C LYS A 111 21.53 11.30 -36.15
N VAL A 112 22.49 10.57 -35.60
CA VAL A 112 23.79 11.13 -35.16
C VAL A 112 24.87 11.04 -36.26
N LYS A 113 24.62 10.36 -37.38
CA LYS A 113 25.62 10.09 -38.42
C LYS A 113 25.50 10.91 -39.71
N VAL A 114 24.64 11.94 -39.73
CA VAL A 114 24.55 12.87 -40.87
C VAL A 114 24.67 14.30 -40.35
N ALA A 115 25.91 14.71 -40.05
CA ALA A 115 26.38 16.08 -39.98
C ALA A 115 27.88 16.08 -40.30
#